data_AF-A0A5D2R5N4-F1
#
_entry.id   AF-A0A5D2R5N4-F1
#
_cell.length_a   1.000
_cell.length_b   1.000
_cell.length_c   1.000
_cell.angle_alpha   90.00
_cell.angle_beta   90.00
_cell.angle_gamma   90.00
#
_symmetry.space_group_name_H-M   'P 1'
#
loop_
_entity.id
_entity.type
_entity.pdbx_description
1 polymer ?
#
loop_
_entity_poly.entity_id
_entity_poly.type
_entity_poly.pdbx_seq_one_letter_code
_entity_poly.pdbx_strand_id
1 'polypeptide(L)'
;MSRRGTTEEKTAKSDPICRNRLVNMLVNRILKHGKKSLAYQIIYRALKKIQQKTKTNPLSILRQAIRGVTPDIAVKARCVGGSTHQVPIEIGSTQGKALAIRWLLGASQKRPG
;
A
#
# COMPACT_ATOMS: atom_id res chain seq x y z
N MET A 1 -7.35 -5.19 21.12
CA MET A 1 -7.14 -3.85 21.70
C MET A 1 -5.72 -3.75 22.24
N SER A 2 -5.05 -2.61 21.99
CA SER A 2 -3.58 -2.46 22.02
C SER A 2 -2.92 -2.32 23.41
N ARG A 3 -3.60 -2.54 24.54
CA ARG A 3 -2.98 -2.36 25.87
C ARG A 3 -2.27 -3.60 26.43
N ARG A 4 -2.67 -4.81 26.04
CA ARG A 4 -2.08 -6.06 26.57
C ARG A 4 -1.90 -7.18 25.53
N GLY A 5 -2.67 -7.20 24.43
CA GLY A 5 -2.63 -8.29 23.45
C GLY A 5 -2.05 -7.86 22.10
N THR A 6 -1.15 -8.69 21.56
CA THR A 6 -0.81 -8.70 20.14
C THR A 6 -2.04 -9.10 19.34
N THR A 7 -2.35 -8.36 18.27
CA THR A 7 -3.49 -8.71 17.41
C THR A 7 -3.07 -9.82 16.47
N GLU A 8 -3.90 -10.86 16.35
CA GLU A 8 -3.67 -11.94 15.38
C GLU A 8 -3.62 -11.41 13.95
N GLU A 9 -2.66 -11.92 13.17
CA GLU A 9 -2.56 -11.56 11.77
C GLU A 9 -3.69 -12.22 10.97
N LYS A 10 -4.50 -11.40 10.31
CA LYS A 10 -5.53 -11.90 9.40
C LYS A 10 -4.89 -12.45 8.13
N THR A 11 -5.34 -13.63 7.72
CA THR A 11 -4.96 -14.20 6.42
C THR A 11 -5.41 -13.30 5.29
N ALA A 12 -4.46 -12.88 4.45
CA ALA A 12 -4.77 -12.01 3.34
C ALA A 12 -5.32 -12.83 2.17
N LYS A 13 -6.53 -12.49 1.74
CA LYS A 13 -7.14 -13.08 0.55
C LYS A 13 -6.33 -12.70 -0.70
N SER A 14 -6.34 -13.57 -1.70
CA SER A 14 -5.80 -13.26 -3.03
C SER A 14 -6.87 -12.60 -3.91
N ASP A 15 -6.39 -11.86 -4.91
CA ASP A 15 -7.26 -11.28 -5.94
C ASP A 15 -7.94 -12.38 -6.78
N PRO A 16 -9.22 -12.23 -7.18
CA PRO A 16 -9.94 -13.28 -7.90
C PRO A 16 -9.38 -13.56 -9.31
N ILE A 17 -8.82 -12.56 -10.01
CA ILE A 17 -8.38 -12.71 -11.41
C ILE A 17 -6.89 -13.00 -11.45
N CYS A 18 -6.08 -12.12 -10.86
CA CYS A 18 -4.62 -12.23 -10.89
C CYS A 18 -4.07 -13.18 -9.82
N ARG A 19 -4.91 -13.71 -8.91
CA ARG A 19 -4.50 -14.57 -7.77
C ARG A 19 -3.34 -14.00 -6.95
N ASN A 20 -3.23 -12.68 -6.91
CA ASN A 20 -2.12 -11.97 -6.31
C ASN A 20 -2.57 -11.20 -5.05
N ARG A 21 -1.90 -11.47 -3.92
CA ARG A 21 -2.13 -10.81 -2.63
C ARG A 21 -1.91 -9.30 -2.70
N LEU A 22 -0.94 -8.85 -3.49
CA LEU A 22 -0.57 -7.43 -3.59
C LEU A 22 -1.66 -6.61 -4.28
N VAL A 23 -2.28 -7.16 -5.34
CA VAL A 23 -3.41 -6.52 -6.02
C VAL A 23 -4.61 -6.40 -5.09
N ASN A 24 -4.94 -7.48 -4.36
CA ASN A 24 -6.04 -7.42 -3.39
C ASN A 24 -5.75 -6.42 -2.24
N MET A 25 -4.51 -6.30 -1.78
CA MET A 25 -4.14 -5.24 -0.82
C MET A 25 -4.39 -3.84 -1.38
N LEU A 26 -4.03 -3.59 -2.64
CA LEU A 26 -4.31 -2.32 -3.32
C LEU A 26 -5.82 -2.04 -3.40
N VAL A 27 -6.61 -3.05 -3.81
CA VAL A 27 -8.08 -2.96 -3.91
C VAL A 27 -8.72 -2.64 -2.56
N ASN A 28 -8.28 -3.31 -1.49
CA ASN A 28 -8.85 -3.04 -0.16
C ASN A 28 -8.47 -1.65 0.36
N ARG A 29 -7.37 -1.04 -0.13
CA ARG A 29 -6.95 0.32 0.27
C ARG A 29 -7.59 1.43 -0.56
N ILE A 30 -7.96 1.18 -1.82
CA ILE A 30 -8.73 2.14 -2.63
C ILE A 30 -10.23 2.12 -2.30
N LEU A 31 -10.71 1.04 -1.69
CA LEU A 31 -12.11 0.83 -1.35
C LEU A 31 -12.68 1.98 -0.52
N LYS A 32 -13.77 2.59 -1.00
CA LYS A 32 -14.56 3.59 -0.27
C LYS A 32 -16.00 3.12 -0.17
N HIS A 33 -16.64 3.36 0.98
CA HIS A 33 -18.05 3.00 1.24
C HIS A 33 -18.39 1.52 0.96
N GLY A 34 -17.43 0.59 1.11
CA GLY A 34 -17.65 -0.83 0.85
C GLY A 34 -17.86 -1.23 -0.62
N LYS A 35 -17.73 -0.30 -1.58
CA LYS A 35 -18.00 -0.55 -3.01
C LYS A 35 -16.86 -1.35 -3.69
N LYS A 36 -16.80 -2.65 -3.41
CA LYS A 36 -15.67 -3.50 -3.84
C LYS A 36 -15.63 -3.77 -5.34
N SER A 37 -16.79 -3.91 -5.97
CA SER A 37 -16.90 -4.04 -7.43
C SER A 37 -16.29 -2.85 -8.16
N LEU A 38 -16.63 -1.61 -7.74
CA LEU A 38 -16.06 -0.39 -8.33
C LEU A 38 -14.54 -0.29 -8.10
N ALA A 39 -14.06 -0.64 -6.92
CA ALA A 39 -12.62 -0.66 -6.61
C ALA A 39 -11.84 -1.58 -7.56
N TYR A 40 -12.36 -2.79 -7.82
CA TYR A 40 -11.78 -3.70 -8.81
C TYR A 40 -11.80 -3.10 -10.21
N GLN A 41 -12.93 -2.55 -10.65
CA GLN A 41 -13.04 -1.94 -11.98
C GLN A 41 -12.01 -0.83 -12.21
N ILE A 42 -11.80 0.05 -11.22
CA ILE A 42 -10.81 1.13 -11.30
C ILE A 42 -9.41 0.56 -11.47
N ILE A 43 -9.02 -0.42 -10.63
CA ILE A 43 -7.67 -1.00 -10.67
C ILE A 43 -7.42 -1.76 -11.97
N TYR A 44 -8.37 -2.57 -12.44
CA TYR A 44 -8.20 -3.28 -13.70
C TYR A 44 -8.13 -2.34 -14.91
N ARG A 45 -8.93 -1.27 -14.93
CA ARG A 45 -8.83 -0.22 -15.95
C ARG A 45 -7.46 0.46 -15.90
N ALA A 46 -6.94 0.75 -14.70
CA ALA A 46 -5.62 1.33 -14.53
C ALA A 46 -4.49 0.40 -15.03
N LEU A 47 -4.54 -0.90 -14.68
CA LEU A 47 -3.58 -1.89 -15.17
C LEU A 47 -3.64 -2.04 -16.69
N LYS A 48 -4.83 -1.99 -17.30
CA LYS A 48 -5.00 -1.97 -18.76
C LYS A 48 -4.36 -0.74 -19.39
N LYS A 49 -4.56 0.44 -18.81
CA LYS A 49 -3.92 1.69 -19.29
C LYS A 49 -2.39 1.62 -19.17
N ILE A 50 -1.87 1.04 -18.09
CA ILE A 50 -0.42 0.82 -17.92
C ILE A 50 0.09 -0.10 -19.03
N GLN A 51 -0.55 -1.25 -19.23
CA GLN A 51 -0.19 -2.21 -20.27
C GLN A 51 -0.16 -1.56 -21.67
N GLN A 52 -1.14 -0.71 -21.99
CA GLN A 52 -1.18 -0.01 -23.27
C GLN A 52 -0.01 0.96 -23.46
N LYS A 53 0.40 1.65 -22.39
CA LYS A 53 1.50 2.64 -22.44
C LYS A 53 2.87 1.98 -22.48
N THR A 54 3.12 0.99 -21.63
CA THR A 54 4.45 0.39 -21.46
C THR A 54 4.66 -0.87 -22.28
N LYS A 55 3.60 -1.52 -22.77
CA LYS A 55 3.62 -2.82 -23.48
C LYS A 55 4.25 -3.97 -22.67
N THR A 56 4.54 -3.75 -21.39
CA THR A 56 5.15 -4.72 -20.48
C THR A 56 4.15 -5.17 -19.41
N ASN A 57 4.33 -6.38 -18.86
CA ASN A 57 3.46 -6.95 -17.84
C ASN A 57 3.19 -5.96 -16.67
N PRO A 58 1.92 -5.60 -16.39
CA PRO A 58 1.61 -4.51 -15.49
C PRO A 58 1.75 -4.95 -14.02
N LEU A 59 1.72 -6.26 -13.75
CA LEU A 59 1.99 -6.82 -12.43
C LEU A 59 3.46 -6.66 -12.03
N SER A 60 4.37 -6.77 -13.00
CA SER A 60 5.80 -6.54 -12.77
C SER A 60 6.06 -5.08 -12.41
N ILE A 61 5.47 -4.16 -13.20
CA ILE A 61 5.55 -2.71 -12.94
C ILE A 61 5.01 -2.37 -11.55
N LEU A 62 3.86 -2.95 -11.17
CA LEU A 62 3.27 -2.70 -9.86
C LEU A 62 4.20 -3.14 -8.72
N ARG A 63 4.87 -4.30 -8.86
CA ARG A 63 5.86 -4.77 -7.87
C ARG A 63 7.06 -3.83 -7.80
N GLN A 64 7.59 -3.43 -8.95
CA GLN A 64 8.72 -2.50 -9.03
C GLN A 64 8.38 -1.14 -8.42
N ALA A 65 7.20 -0.59 -8.73
CA ALA A 65 6.72 0.67 -8.18
C ALA A 65 6.58 0.61 -6.65
N ILE A 66 6.02 -0.47 -6.11
CA ILE A 66 5.91 -0.63 -4.66
C ILE A 66 7.29 -0.77 -4.03
N ARG A 67 8.20 -1.55 -4.62
CA ARG A 67 9.58 -1.68 -4.13
C ARG A 67 10.27 -0.32 -4.08
N GLY A 68 10.15 0.50 -5.12
CA GLY A 68 10.76 1.82 -5.17
C GLY A 68 10.19 2.84 -4.18
N VAL A 69 8.93 2.69 -3.77
CA VAL A 69 8.26 3.59 -2.82
C VAL A 69 8.29 3.04 -1.39
N THR A 70 8.80 1.82 -1.17
CA THR A 70 8.88 1.22 0.17
C THR A 70 9.99 1.89 0.96
N PRO A 71 9.68 2.57 2.08
CA PRO A 71 10.70 3.10 2.97
C PRO A 71 11.28 2.00 3.84
N ASP A 72 12.59 2.02 4.05
CA ASP A 72 13.28 1.10 4.96
C ASP A 72 13.35 1.67 6.40
N ILE A 73 13.44 3.00 6.52
CA ILE A 73 13.54 3.71 7.80
C ILE A 73 12.43 4.76 7.90
N ALA A 74 11.80 4.86 9.07
CA ALA A 74 10.90 5.95 9.42
C ALA A 74 11.41 6.65 10.66
N VAL A 75 10.97 7.88 10.85
CA VAL A 75 11.23 8.64 12.06
C VAL A 75 10.02 8.55 12.97
N LYS A 76 10.26 8.32 14.27
CA LYS A 76 9.23 8.35 15.31
C LYS A 76 9.61 9.35 16.38
N ALA A 77 8.67 10.22 16.73
CA ALA A 77 8.82 11.14 17.85
C ALA A 77 8.90 10.36 19.17
N ARG A 78 9.94 10.62 19.97
CA ARG A 78 10.09 10.17 21.35
C ARG A 78 10.41 11.36 22.24
N CYS A 79 9.72 11.49 23.37
CA CYS A 79 10.04 12.51 24.37
C CYS A 79 11.04 11.95 25.39
N VAL A 80 12.17 12.64 25.55
CA VAL A 80 13.22 12.29 26.52
C VAL A 80 13.68 13.59 27.18
N GLY A 81 13.69 13.64 28.51
CA GLY A 81 14.22 14.80 29.24
C GLY A 81 13.51 16.14 28.99
N GLY A 82 12.23 16.13 28.58
CA GLY A 82 11.45 17.34 28.30
C GLY A 82 11.53 17.84 26.85
N SER A 83 12.37 17.25 25.99
CA SER A 83 12.44 17.53 24.56
C SER A 83 11.91 16.37 23.70
N THR A 84 11.33 16.69 22.55
CA THR A 84 10.87 15.70 21.56
C THR A 84 11.95 15.46 20.52
N HIS A 85 12.48 14.24 20.50
CA HIS A 85 13.48 13.80 19.53
C HIS A 85 12.84 12.94 18.43
N GLN A 86 13.34 13.13 17.21
CA GLN A 86 13.00 12.35 16.05
C GLN A 86 13.95 11.14 15.98
N VAL A 87 13.49 9.98 16.42
CA VAL A 87 14.31 8.76 16.50
C VAL A 87 14.08 7.91 15.25
N PRO A 88 15.14 7.55 14.50
CA PRO A 88 15.02 6.65 13.37
C PRO A 88 14.70 5.23 13.85
N ILE A 89 13.75 4.59 13.19
CA ILE A 89 13.30 3.22 13.46
C ILE A 89 13.15 2.50 12.13
N GLU A 90 13.67 1.28 12.07
CA GLU A 90 13.51 0.40 10.92
C GLU A 90 12.04 -0.03 10.76
N ILE A 91 11.59 -0.05 9.51
CA ILE A 91 10.20 -0.39 9.18
C ILE A 91 10.12 -1.86 8.80
N GLY A 92 9.26 -2.61 9.48
CA GLY A 92 8.97 -3.99 9.09
C GLY A 92 8.35 -4.09 7.69
N SER A 93 8.68 -5.16 6.95
CA SER A 93 8.29 -5.34 5.53
C SER A 93 6.78 -5.19 5.26
N THR A 94 5.92 -5.67 6.16
CA THR A 94 4.45 -5.52 6.05
C THR A 94 4.01 -4.07 6.18
N GLN A 95 4.61 -3.32 7.11
CA GLN A 95 4.33 -1.90 7.32
C GLN A 95 4.85 -1.06 6.15
N GLY A 96 6.06 -1.35 5.67
CA GLY A 96 6.67 -0.68 4.52
C GLY A 96 5.78 -0.79 3.27
N LYS A 97 5.32 -2.01 2.94
CA LYS A 97 4.37 -2.22 1.82
C LYS A 97 3.06 -1.45 2.01
N ALA A 98 2.54 -1.40 3.22
CA ALA A 98 1.31 -0.66 3.51
C ALA A 98 1.47 0.86 3.38
N LEU A 99 2.63 1.41 3.79
CA LEU A 99 2.98 2.81 3.61
C LEU A 99 3.16 3.15 2.13
N ALA A 100 3.89 2.33 1.39
CA ALA A 100 4.12 2.52 -0.04
C ALA A 100 2.80 2.61 -0.83
N ILE A 101 1.88 1.66 -0.57
CA ILE A 101 0.54 1.67 -1.18
C ILE A 101 -0.24 2.93 -0.80
N ARG A 102 -0.16 3.36 0.47
CA ARG A 102 -0.87 4.56 0.95
C ARG A 102 -0.36 5.82 0.26
N TRP A 103 0.95 5.97 0.12
CA TRP A 103 1.56 7.12 -0.56
C TRP A 103 1.22 7.13 -2.05
N LEU A 104 1.32 5.99 -2.72
CA LEU A 104 0.93 5.86 -4.13
C LEU A 104 -0.53 6.28 -4.36
N LEU A 105 -1.46 5.79 -3.53
CA LEU A 105 -2.88 6.15 -3.65
C LEU A 105 -3.13 7.63 -3.31
N GLY A 106 -2.48 8.15 -2.27
CA GLY A 106 -2.60 9.55 -1.87
C GLY A 106 -2.08 10.49 -2.95
N ALA A 107 -0.92 10.20 -3.54
CA ALA A 107 -0.37 10.96 -4.65
C ALA A 107 -1.26 10.84 -5.91
N SER A 108 -1.78 9.65 -6.21
CA SER A 108 -2.67 9.45 -7.35
C SER A 108 -3.97 10.25 -7.23
N GLN A 109 -4.51 10.45 -6.04
CA GLN A 109 -5.73 11.24 -5.82
C GLN A 109 -5.50 12.75 -5.94
N LYS A 110 -4.26 13.22 -5.77
CA LYS A 110 -3.90 14.64 -5.86
C LYS A 110 -3.51 15.08 -7.28
N ARG A 111 -3.33 14.15 -8.22
CA ARG A 111 -2.94 14.50 -9.59
C ARG A 111 -4.09 15.19 -10.35
N PRO A 112 -3.80 16.21 -11.18
CA PRO A 112 -4.76 16.67 -12.18
C PRO A 112 -5.00 15.51 -13.17
N GLY A 113 -6.28 15.19 -13.39
CA GLY A 113 -6.73 14.02 -14.15
C GLY A 113 -6.56 14.17 -15.66
#